data_AF-A0A5N8WJC1-F1
#
_entry.id   AF-A0A5N8WJC1-F1
#
_cell.length_a   1.000
_cell.length_b   1.000
_cell.length_c   1.000
_cell.angle_alpha   90.00
_cell.angle_beta   90.00
_cell.angle_gamma   90.00
#
_symmetry.space_group_name_H-M   'P 1'
#
loop_
_entity.id
_entity.type
_entity.pdbx_description
1 polymer ?
#
loop_
_entity_poly.entity_id
_entity_poly.type
_entity_poly.pdbx_seq_one_letter_code
_entity_poly.pdbx_strand_id
1 'polypeptide(L)'
;MGFPKIVRQTPVKHGTEVTLTVSTVQIARNYYDTVIFDDSADKRHNGMVLNGHEYEGRTFGPYVIDKSSTRVGTRAEAMEHHREALYAARTETPRASRAFVEQ
;
A
#
# COMPACT_ATOMS: atom_id res chain seq x y z
N MET A 1 15.32 -0.59 -19.80
CA MET A 1 14.54 -0.29 -18.58
C MET A 1 14.13 -1.62 -17.97
N GLY A 2 14.65 -1.90 -16.77
CA GLY A 2 14.39 -3.14 -16.03
C GLY A 2 13.19 -3.01 -15.11
N PHE A 3 12.81 -4.13 -14.52
CA PHE A 3 11.96 -4.18 -13.34
C PHE A 3 12.82 -3.93 -12.10
N PRO A 4 12.24 -3.46 -10.98
CA PRO A 4 10.82 -3.22 -10.71
C PRO A 4 10.28 -1.92 -11.31
N LYS A 5 8.99 -1.90 -11.69
CA LYS A 5 8.31 -0.73 -12.28
C LYS A 5 6.95 -0.48 -11.63
N ILE A 6 6.65 0.74 -11.23
CA ILE A 6 5.31 1.08 -10.72
C ILE A 6 4.32 1.15 -11.88
N VAL A 7 3.26 0.34 -11.82
CA VAL A 7 2.21 0.28 -12.84
C VAL A 7 1.03 1.16 -12.46
N ARG A 8 0.72 1.22 -11.16
CA ARG A 8 -0.35 2.05 -10.62
C ARG A 8 -0.07 2.38 -9.17
N GLN A 9 -0.41 3.60 -8.75
CA GLN A 9 -0.37 4.02 -7.36
C GLN A 9 -1.58 4.91 -7.08
N THR A 10 -2.29 4.64 -5.99
CA THR A 10 -3.47 5.40 -5.59
C THR A 10 -3.40 5.72 -4.09
N PRO A 11 -3.33 7.01 -3.71
CA PRO A 11 -3.43 7.40 -2.31
C PRO A 11 -4.87 7.26 -1.82
N VAL A 12 -5.03 6.88 -0.56
CA VAL A 12 -6.32 6.78 0.14
C VAL A 12 -6.29 7.73 1.32
N LYS A 13 -7.32 8.58 1.37
CA LYS A 13 -7.49 9.56 2.44
C LYS A 13 -8.57 9.08 3.41
N HIS A 14 -8.29 9.21 4.69
CA HIS A 14 -9.28 9.10 5.76
C HIS A 14 -9.37 10.46 6.44
N GLY A 15 -10.50 11.15 6.27
CA GLY A 15 -10.63 12.57 6.62
C GLY A 15 -9.81 13.45 5.69
N THR A 16 -8.97 14.32 6.25
CA THR A 16 -8.11 15.26 5.51
C THR A 16 -6.72 14.70 5.19
N GLU A 17 -6.33 13.59 5.84
CA GLU A 17 -4.98 13.01 5.77
C GLU A 17 -4.93 11.83 4.79
N VAL A 18 -3.84 11.72 4.04
CA VAL A 18 -3.50 10.47 3.34
C VAL A 18 -2.97 9.51 4.38
N THR A 19 -3.68 8.40 4.57
CA THR A 19 -3.32 7.40 5.59
C THR A 19 -2.78 6.13 4.95
N LEU A 20 -3.21 5.80 3.73
CA LEU A 20 -2.78 4.60 3.03
C LEU A 20 -2.41 4.91 1.57
N THR A 21 -1.54 4.10 0.99
CA THR A 21 -1.28 4.10 -0.46
C THR A 21 -1.36 2.68 -1.01
N VAL A 22 -2.18 2.48 -2.04
CA VAL A 22 -2.22 1.22 -2.79
C VAL A 22 -1.31 1.31 -3.99
N SER A 23 -0.33 0.42 -4.11
CA SER A 23 0.63 0.38 -5.21
C SER A 23 0.61 -0.97 -5.90
N THR A 24 0.60 -0.97 -7.23
CA THR A 24 0.82 -2.18 -8.04
C THR A 24 2.13 -2.03 -8.78
N VAL A 25 3.07 -2.93 -8.52
CA VAL A 25 4.43 -2.93 -9.02
C VAL A 25 4.64 -4.14 -9.92
N GLN A 26 5.18 -3.94 -11.11
CA GLN A 26 5.67 -5.01 -11.95
C GLN A 26 7.09 -5.37 -11.53
N ILE A 27 7.27 -6.53 -10.93
CA ILE A 27 8.57 -6.99 -10.39
C ILE A 27 9.35 -7.87 -11.36
N ALA A 28 8.67 -8.47 -12.34
CA ALA A 28 9.30 -9.15 -13.46
C ALA A 28 8.38 -9.15 -14.70
N ARG A 29 8.83 -9.73 -15.81
CA ARG A 29 8.00 -9.86 -17.02
C ARG A 29 6.78 -10.71 -16.69
N ASN A 30 5.58 -10.16 -16.86
CA ASN A 30 4.33 -10.84 -16.49
C ASN A 30 4.28 -11.24 -15.00
N TYR A 31 4.87 -10.43 -14.13
CA TYR A 31 4.78 -10.62 -12.69
C TYR A 31 4.52 -9.29 -12.01
N TYR A 32 3.38 -9.21 -11.34
CA TYR A 32 2.91 -8.01 -10.66
C TYR A 32 2.62 -8.33 -9.20
N ASP A 33 2.90 -7.37 -8.33
CA ASP A 33 2.59 -7.41 -6.90
C ASP A 33 1.76 -6.16 -6.57
N THR A 34 0.74 -6.32 -5.74
CA THR A 34 -0.08 -5.21 -5.23
C THR A 34 0.10 -5.09 -3.73
N VAL A 35 0.50 -3.92 -3.25
CA VAL A 35 0.90 -3.68 -1.86
C VAL A 35 0.18 -2.44 -1.33
N ILE A 36 -0.35 -2.50 -0.11
CA ILE A 36 -0.89 -1.34 0.61
C ILE A 36 0.13 -0.87 1.64
N PHE A 37 0.50 0.39 1.56
CA PHE A 37 1.40 1.06 2.51
C PHE A 37 0.59 1.85 3.53
N ASP A 38 1.02 1.81 4.78
CA ASP A 38 0.52 2.70 5.83
C ASP A 38 1.38 3.97 5.86
N ASP A 39 0.80 5.07 5.34
CA ASP A 39 1.40 6.40 5.30
C ASP A 39 1.05 7.24 6.53
N SER A 40 0.22 6.75 7.44
CA SER A 40 -0.08 7.46 8.70
C SER A 40 1.21 7.65 9.51
N ALA A 41 1.36 8.82 10.14
CA ALA A 41 2.57 9.17 10.89
C ALA A 41 2.83 8.20 12.06
N ASP A 42 1.75 7.69 12.64
CA ASP A 42 1.71 6.83 13.83
C ASP A 42 1.33 5.37 13.55
N LYS A 43 1.29 4.97 12.27
CA LYS A 43 1.12 3.58 11.82
C LYS A 43 -0.10 2.92 12.45
N ARG A 44 -1.24 3.56 12.23
CA ARG A 44 -2.55 3.22 12.84
C ARG A 44 -3.16 1.93 12.28
N HIS A 45 -2.57 1.33 11.26
CA HIS A 45 -3.11 0.16 10.59
C HIS A 45 -2.35 -1.12 10.99
N ASN A 46 -3.07 -2.25 11.05
CA ASN A 46 -2.45 -3.53 11.36
C ASN A 46 -1.65 -4.02 10.15
N GLY A 47 -0.32 -4.00 10.25
CA GLY A 47 0.56 -4.41 9.18
C GLY A 47 1.88 -4.99 9.66
N MET A 48 2.70 -5.43 8.72
CA MET A 48 4.06 -5.87 8.95
C MET A 48 5.03 -4.74 8.57
N VAL A 49 6.05 -4.54 9.40
CA VAL A 49 7.16 -3.66 9.03
C VAL A 49 7.99 -4.37 7.96
N LEU A 50 7.91 -3.90 6.72
CA LEU A 50 8.86 -4.30 5.69
C LEU A 50 10.00 -3.29 5.70
N ASN A 51 11.25 -3.75 5.87
CA ASN A 51 12.42 -2.89 5.68
C ASN A 51 12.27 -2.20 4.32
N GLY A 52 12.25 -0.86 4.33
CA GLY A 52 11.80 -0.05 3.20
C GLY A 52 12.37 -0.55 1.89
N HIS A 53 11.49 -0.96 0.98
CA HIS A 53 11.91 -1.35 -0.36
C HIS A 53 11.90 -0.10 -1.23
N GLU A 54 13.05 0.21 -1.82
CA GLU A 54 13.16 1.26 -2.82
C GLU A 54 12.73 0.69 -4.17
N TYR A 55 11.69 1.26 -4.77
CA TYR A 55 11.31 0.97 -6.16
C TYR A 55 11.43 2.26 -6.98
N GLU A 56 12.22 2.23 -8.04
CA GLU A 56 12.43 3.38 -8.95
C GLU A 56 12.82 4.69 -8.22
N GLY A 57 13.71 4.62 -7.23
CA GLY A 57 14.16 5.81 -6.47
C GLY A 57 13.12 6.35 -5.48
N ARG A 58 12.00 5.66 -5.27
CA ARG A 58 11.04 5.95 -4.20
C ARG A 58 11.21 4.95 -3.08
N THR A 59 11.56 5.45 -1.90
CA THR A 59 11.46 4.70 -0.66
C THR A 59 9.99 4.56 -0.32
N PHE A 60 9.47 3.34 -0.37
CA PHE A 60 8.15 3.05 0.19
C PHE A 60 8.30 2.92 1.70
N GLY A 61 7.41 3.56 2.45
CA GLY A 61 7.47 3.59 3.91
C GLY A 61 7.58 2.17 4.49
N PRO A 62 8.24 1.99 5.66
CA PRO A 62 8.59 0.66 6.13
C PRO A 62 7.40 -0.16 6.66
N TYR A 63 6.16 0.26 6.43
CA TYR A 63 4.97 -0.37 7.00
C TYR A 63 4.02 -0.76 5.87
N VAL A 64 3.86 -2.07 5.68
CA VAL A 64 2.94 -2.66 4.72
C VAL A 64 1.80 -3.32 5.47
N ILE A 65 0.58 -3.06 5.03
CA ILE A 65 -0.58 -3.80 5.53
C ILE A 65 -0.53 -5.18 4.88
N ASP A 66 -0.17 -6.21 5.67
CA ASP A 66 -0.02 -7.62 5.26
C ASP A 66 -1.24 -8.16 4.48
N LYS A 67 -2.41 -7.58 4.72
CA LYS A 67 -3.71 -7.99 4.18
C LYS A 67 -3.83 -8.01 2.64
N SER A 68 -2.90 -7.46 1.86
CA SER A 68 -3.13 -7.30 0.41
C SER A 68 -2.00 -7.71 -0.54
N SER A 69 -0.85 -8.21 -0.09
CA SER A 69 0.20 -8.63 -1.05
C SER A 69 -0.31 -9.79 -1.90
N THR A 70 -0.59 -9.51 -3.17
CA THR A 70 -1.13 -10.49 -4.11
C THR A 70 -0.34 -10.46 -5.40
N ARG A 71 0.19 -11.62 -5.79
CA ARG A 71 1.01 -11.80 -6.98
C ARG A 71 0.22 -12.36 -8.13
N VAL A 72 0.33 -11.76 -9.32
CA VAL A 72 -0.38 -12.21 -10.52
C VAL A 72 0.46 -12.14 -11.79
N GLY A 73 0.06 -12.95 -12.77
CA GLY A 73 0.77 -13.14 -14.04
C GLY A 73 0.48 -12.07 -15.08
N THR A 74 -0.67 -11.40 -15.01
CA THR A 74 -1.07 -10.43 -16.03
C THR A 74 -1.36 -9.05 -15.46
N ARG A 75 -1.18 -8.04 -16.31
CA ARG A 75 -1.51 -6.65 -15.94
C ARG A 75 -3.00 -6.48 -15.66
N ALA A 76 -3.87 -7.19 -16.39
CA ALA A 76 -5.31 -7.08 -16.22
C ALA A 76 -5.75 -7.57 -14.84
N GLU A 77 -5.29 -8.76 -14.43
CA GLU A 77 -5.50 -9.29 -13.08
C GLU A 77 -4.92 -8.34 -12.03
N ALA A 78 -3.72 -7.80 -12.28
CA ALA A 78 -3.09 -6.86 -11.34
C ALA A 78 -3.92 -5.59 -11.13
N MET A 79 -4.63 -5.12 -12.16
CA MET A 79 -5.52 -3.96 -12.04
C MET A 79 -6.83 -4.29 -11.32
N GLU A 80 -7.35 -5.51 -11.42
CA GLU A 80 -8.52 -5.92 -10.63
C GLU A 80 -8.13 -6.06 -9.15
N HIS A 81 -7.02 -6.73 -8.85
CA HIS A 81 -6.50 -6.78 -7.48
C HIS A 81 -6.20 -5.40 -6.91
N HIS A 82 -5.68 -4.47 -7.74
CA HIS A 82 -5.54 -3.08 -7.33
C HIS A 82 -6.89 -2.45 -6.92
N ARG A 83 -7.96 -2.74 -7.68
CA ARG A 83 -9.30 -2.21 -7.42
C ARG A 83 -9.87 -2.78 -6.12
N GLU A 84 -9.72 -4.08 -5.89
CA GLU A 84 -10.12 -4.77 -4.67
C GLU A 84 -9.36 -4.26 -3.46
N ALA A 85 -8.02 -4.15 -3.56
CA ALA A 85 -7.17 -3.60 -2.51
C ALA A 85 -7.53 -2.14 -2.19
N LEU A 86 -7.82 -1.33 -3.22
CA LEU A 86 -8.27 0.05 -3.04
C LEU A 86 -9.63 0.13 -2.34
N TYR A 87 -10.56 -0.77 -2.66
CA TYR A 87 -11.84 -0.85 -1.97
C TYR A 87 -11.64 -1.23 -0.50
N ALA A 88 -10.85 -2.28 -0.24
CA ALA A 88 -10.53 -2.73 1.11
C ALA A 88 -9.88 -1.60 1.94
N ALA A 89 -8.88 -0.91 1.39
CA ALA A 89 -8.19 0.21 2.04
C ALA A 89 -9.14 1.37 2.40
N ARG A 90 -10.10 1.69 1.52
CA ARG A 90 -11.11 2.75 1.77
C ARG A 90 -12.14 2.38 2.82
N THR A 91 -12.43 1.09 2.97
CA THR A 91 -13.38 0.57 3.96
C THR A 91 -12.72 0.21 5.28
N GLU A 92 -11.39 0.24 5.32
CA GLU A 92 -10.64 -0.05 6.54
C GLU A 92 -10.83 1.09 7.54
N THR A 93 -11.22 0.74 8.75
CA THR A 93 -11.26 1.69 9.86
C THR A 93 -9.88 1.76 10.49
N PRO A 94 -9.15 2.90 10.43
CA PRO A 94 -7.90 3.06 11.17
C PRO A 94 -8.15 2.77 12.64
N ARG A 95 -7.18 2.18 13.36
CA ARG A 95 -7.26 2.21 14.82
C ARG A 95 -7.34 3.67 15.26
N ALA A 96 -8.16 3.94 16.27
CA ALA A 96 -8.24 5.28 16.85
C ALA A 96 -6.82 5.79 17.09
N SER A 97 -6.51 6.96 16.55
CA SER A 97 -5.28 7.65 16.88
C SER A 97 -5.22 7.67 18.39
N ARG A 98 -4.07 7.28 18.96
CA ARG A 98 -3.82 7.47 20.38
C ARG A 98 -3.59 8.97 20.57
N ALA A 99 -4.64 9.76 20.35
CA ALA A 99 -4.68 11.16 20.72
C ALA A 99 -4.35 11.18 22.20
N PHE A 100 -3.26 11.89 22.52
CA PHE A 100 -2.80 12.10 23.87
C PHE A 100 -4.01 12.50 24.73
N VAL A 101 -4.32 11.67 25.72
CA VAL A 101 -5.13 12.10 26.85
C VAL A 101 -4.21 13.01 27.64
N GLU A 102 -4.25 14.31 27.34
CA GLU A 102 -3.78 15.31 28.29
C GLU A 102 -4.72 15.24 29.50
N GLN A 103 -4.20 14.74 30.61
CA GLN A 103 -4.73 14.93 31.96
C GLN A 103 -3.59 15.44 32.84
#